data_AF-A0A2R4LAP4-F1
#
_entry.id   AF-A0A2R4LAP4-F1
#
_cell.length_a   1.000
_cell.length_b   1.000
_cell.length_c   1.000
_cell.angle_alpha   90.00
_cell.angle_beta   90.00
_cell.angle_gamma   90.00
#
_symmetry.space_group_name_H-M   'P 1'
#
loop_
_entity.id
_entity.type
_entity.pdbx_description
1 polymer ?
#
loop_
_entity_poly.entity_id
_entity_poly.type
_entity_poly.pdbx_seq_one_letter_code
_entity_poly.pdbx_strand_id
1 'polypeptide(L)' 'VYDKNTPDRWSNVAKAVGGKTADEVKRHYEILVHDVKY' A
#
# COMPACT_ATOMS: atom_id res chain seq x y z
N VAL A 1 0.14 -0.13 -15.22
CA VAL A 1 -0.68 0.74 -14.35
C VAL A 1 -1.51 -0.18 -13.48
N TYR A 2 -1.06 -0.47 -12.26
CA TYR A 2 -1.81 -1.33 -11.34
C TYR A 2 -3.00 -0.53 -10.82
N ASP A 3 -4.18 -0.89 -11.30
CA ASP A 3 -5.41 -0.18 -11.04
C ASP A 3 -5.70 -0.15 -9.53
N LYS A 4 -6.10 1.02 -9.03
CA LYS A 4 -6.26 1.29 -7.59
C LYS A 4 -7.37 0.44 -6.93
N ASN A 5 -8.13 -0.31 -7.74
CA ASN A 5 -9.22 -1.20 -7.34
C ASN A 5 -8.89 -2.70 -7.47
N THR A 6 -7.64 -3.08 -7.77
CA THR A 6 -7.29 -4.50 -7.76
C THR A 6 -7.32 -4.99 -6.30
N PRO A 7 -8.10 -6.03 -5.95
CA PRO A 7 -8.16 -6.57 -4.59
C PRO A 7 -6.77 -6.89 -4.02
N ASP A 8 -5.82 -7.20 -4.90
CA ASP A 8 -4.46 -7.61 -4.57
C ASP A 8 -3.40 -6.50 -4.54
N ARG A 9 -3.75 -5.21 -4.67
CA ARG A 9 -2.74 -4.13 -4.69
C ARG A 9 -1.79 -4.20 -3.51
N TRP A 10 -2.34 -4.31 -2.30
CA TRP A 10 -1.56 -4.34 -1.07
C TRP A 10 -0.81 -5.66 -0.89
N SER A 11 -1.40 -6.77 -1.33
CA SER A 11 -0.74 -8.08 -1.34
C SER A 11 0.51 -8.08 -2.23
N ASN A 12 0.43 -7.49 -3.42
CA ASN A 12 1.57 -7.39 -4.34
C ASN A 12 2.68 -6.49 -3.81
N VAL A 13 2.32 -5.34 -3.20
CA VAL A 13 3.31 -4.45 -2.59
C VAL A 13 3.98 -5.11 -1.40
N ALA A 14 3.22 -5.77 -0.51
CA ALA A 14 3.75 -6.53 0.62
C ALA A 14 4.76 -7.61 0.18
N LYS A 15 4.44 -8.36 -0.88
CA LYS A 15 5.35 -9.35 -1.48
C LYS A 15 6.63 -8.71 -2.01
N ALA A 16 6.54 -7.53 -2.63
CA ALA A 16 7.68 -6.85 -3.23
C ALA A 16 8.61 -6.22 -2.20
N VAL A 17 8.07 -5.61 -1.13
CA VAL A 17 8.89 -4.94 -0.10
C VAL A 17 9.43 -5.91 0.95
N GLY A 18 8.74 -7.03 1.18
CA GLY A 18 9.08 -8.00 2.23
C GLY A 18 8.90 -7.44 3.65
N GLY A 19 8.70 -8.33 4.62
CA GLY A 19 8.66 -7.96 6.05
C GLY A 19 7.47 -7.10 6.48
N LYS A 20 6.42 -6.98 5.65
CA LYS A 20 5.16 -6.29 5.97
C LYS A 20 3.98 -7.05 5.38
N THR A 21 2.86 -7.03 6.10
CA THR A 21 1.56 -7.54 5.66
C THR A 21 0.85 -6.53 4.75
N ALA A 22 -0.14 -6.99 3.99
CA ALA A 22 -0.94 -6.11 3.13
C ALA A 22 -1.61 -4.96 3.92
N ASP A 23 -2.10 -5.24 5.13
CA ASP A 23 -2.75 -4.23 5.98
C ASP A 23 -1.78 -3.18 6.50
N GLU A 24 -0.56 -3.59 6.89
CA GLU A 24 0.49 -2.66 7.30
C GLU A 24 0.90 -1.73 6.17
N VAL A 25 1.04 -2.27 4.95
CA VAL A 25 1.33 -1.48 3.76
C VAL A 25 0.21 -0.47 3.49
N LYS A 26 -1.06 -0.88 3.59
CA LYS A 26 -2.20 0.01 3.38
C LYS A 26 -2.21 1.16 4.39
N ARG A 27 -2.06 0.87 5.69
CA ARG A 27 -2.02 1.88 6.74
C ARG A 27 -0.87 2.87 6.54
N HIS A 28 0.31 2.37 6.18
CA HIS A 28 1.47 3.22 5.95
C HIS A 28 1.28 4.13 4.73
N TYR A 29 0.67 3.60 3.66
CA TYR A 29 0.33 4.38 2.49
C TYR A 29 -0.65 5.51 2.80
N GLU A 30 -1.67 5.28 3.64
CA GLU A 30 -2.64 6.31 4.01
C GLU A 30 -1.96 7.49 4.74
N ILE A 31 -0.98 7.21 5.60
CA ILE A 31 -0.15 8.25 6.26
C ILE A 31 0.66 9.03 5.22
N LEU A 32 1.38 8.35 4.32
CA LEU A 32 2.18 9.02 3.29
C LEU A 32 1.33 9.89 2.35
N VAL A 33 0.10 9.44 2.03
CA VAL A 33 -0.84 10.23 1.23
C VAL A 33 -1.31 11.47 1.98
N HIS A 34 -1.53 11.37 3.29
CA HIS A 34 -1.86 12.53 4.12
C HIS A 34 -0.71 13.54 4.10
N ASP A 35 0.53 13.10 4.34
CA ASP A 35 1.73 13.95 4.39
C ASP A 35 2.03 14.67 3.06
N VAL A 36 1.67 14.07 1.92
CA VAL A 36 1.86 14.72 0.60
C VAL A 36 0.75 15.73 0.30
N LYS A 37 -0.43 15.59 0.92
CA LYS A 37 -1.61 16.42 0.64
C LYS A 37 -1.72 17.66 1.53
N TYR A 38 -0.99 17.71 2.64
CA TYR A 38 -1.03 18.76 3.65
C TYR A 38 0.38 19.24 3.98
#